data_AF-A0A2N5FRZ7-F1
#
_entry.id   AF-A0A2N5FRZ7-F1
#
_cell.length_a   1.000
_cell.length_b   1.000
_cell.length_c   1.000
_cell.angle_alpha   90.00
_cell.angle_beta   90.00
_cell.angle_gamma   90.00
#
_symmetry.space_group_name_H-M   'P 1'
#
loop_
_entity.id
_entity.type
_entity.pdbx_description
1 polymer ?
#
loop_
_entity_poly.entity_id
_entity_poly.type
_entity_poly.pdbx_seq_one_letter_code
_entity_poly.pdbx_strand_id
1 'polypeptide(L)'
;MDLIYRAVIYIHVLSAIMSIGPFFILFPIVKKLKTAAGAELEAYMDTFRSVVRLSKHSGHVLVGSGVILIAAGPWTWGTSWVVMTLIILFLSLFFLARAFTPKLRKFREEGTDKEKAAAQLNRTVWIYIILLSAMLWFMVVKPGLW
;
A
#
# COMPACT_ATOMS: atom_id res chain seq x y z
N MET A 1 13.59 22.59 -16.90
CA MET A 1 12.57 21.79 -16.19
C MET A 1 11.46 22.73 -15.77
N ASP A 2 10.32 22.61 -16.43
CA ASP A 2 9.14 23.46 -16.19
C ASP A 2 8.58 23.29 -14.76
N LEU A 3 7.94 24.33 -14.23
CA LEU A 3 7.39 24.35 -12.86
C LEU A 3 6.34 23.25 -12.68
N ILE A 4 5.52 23.00 -13.72
CA ILE A 4 4.47 21.98 -13.69
C ILE A 4 5.08 20.59 -13.55
N TYR A 5 6.13 20.29 -14.31
CA TYR A 5 6.81 18.99 -14.21
C TYR A 5 7.36 18.73 -12.81
N ARG A 6 7.96 19.74 -12.17
CA ARG A 6 8.45 19.64 -10.77
C ARG A 6 7.31 19.44 -9.77
N ALA A 7 6.18 20.10 -9.97
CA ALA A 7 4.98 19.92 -9.15
C ALA A 7 4.45 18.48 -9.26
N VAL A 8 4.43 17.90 -10.47
CA VAL A 8 4.01 16.50 -10.67
C VAL A 8 4.98 15.54 -9.98
N ILE A 9 6.29 15.77 -10.03
CA ILE A 9 7.27 14.97 -9.26
C ILE A 9 6.95 15.03 -7.77
N TYR A 10 6.73 16.23 -7.23
CA TYR A 10 6.42 16.40 -5.81
C TYR A 10 5.13 15.66 -5.42
N ILE A 11 4.06 15.78 -6.22
CA ILE A 11 2.80 15.05 -6.02
C ILE A 11 3.03 13.54 -6.08
N HIS A 12 3.86 13.07 -7.03
CA HIS A 12 4.19 11.66 -7.17
C HIS A 12 4.88 11.12 -5.90
N VAL A 13 5.91 11.80 -5.41
CA VAL A 13 6.62 11.42 -4.17
C VAL A 13 5.68 11.47 -2.97
N LEU A 14 4.89 12.54 -2.83
CA LEU A 14 3.93 12.68 -1.73
C LEU A 14 2.88 11.55 -1.74
N SER A 15 2.39 11.19 -2.92
CA SER A 15 1.44 10.09 -3.07
C SER A 15 2.05 8.73 -2.73
N ALA A 16 3.35 8.52 -2.98
CA ALA A 16 4.06 7.32 -2.54
C ALA A 16 4.12 7.26 -0.99
N ILE A 17 4.48 8.37 -0.34
CA ILE A 17 4.52 8.47 1.13
C ILE A 17 3.13 8.19 1.72
N MET A 18 2.08 8.80 1.16
CA MET A 18 0.70 8.61 1.63
C MET A 18 0.14 7.21 1.32
N SER A 19 0.67 6.52 0.30
CA SER A 19 0.30 5.14 0.00
C SER A 19 0.92 4.16 1.00
N ILE A 20 2.21 4.34 1.33
CA ILE A 20 2.99 3.38 2.13
C ILE A 20 2.92 3.69 3.64
N GLY A 21 3.12 4.95 4.02
CA GLY A 21 3.26 5.39 5.41
C GLY A 21 2.13 4.96 6.35
N PRO A 22 0.85 5.08 5.97
CA PRO A 22 -0.25 4.68 6.84
C PRO A 22 -0.24 3.20 7.26
N PHE A 23 0.39 2.30 6.52
CA PHE A 23 0.45 0.88 6.88
C PHE A 23 1.19 0.61 8.20
N PHE A 24 2.13 1.47 8.59
CA PHE A 24 2.84 1.31 9.87
C PHE A 24 1.90 1.50 11.09
N ILE A 25 0.83 2.30 10.94
CA ILE A 25 -0.19 2.49 11.98
C ILE A 25 -1.05 1.22 12.14
N LEU A 26 -1.07 0.32 11.15
CA LEU A 26 -1.82 -0.94 11.28
C LEU A 26 -1.21 -1.88 12.32
N PHE A 27 0.08 -1.79 12.63
CA PHE A 27 0.70 -2.64 13.66
C PHE A 27 0.07 -2.48 15.05
N PRO A 28 -0.02 -1.26 15.62
CA PRO A 28 -0.71 -1.07 16.90
C PRO A 28 -2.21 -1.38 16.81
N ILE A 29 -2.86 -1.15 15.68
CA ILE A 29 -4.28 -1.52 15.47
C ILE A 29 -4.45 -3.04 15.53
N VAL A 30 -3.62 -3.81 14.84
CA VAL A 30 -3.65 -5.28 14.86
C VAL A 30 -3.39 -5.83 16.26
N LYS A 31 -2.51 -5.19 17.05
CA LYS A 31 -2.31 -5.55 18.46
C LYS A 31 -3.59 -5.34 19.28
N LYS A 32 -4.29 -4.22 19.08
CA LYS A 32 -5.54 -3.88 19.77
C LYS A 32 -6.71 -4.78 19.37
N LEU A 33 -6.79 -5.22 18.11
CA LEU A 33 -7.81 -6.15 17.61
C LEU A 33 -7.82 -7.51 18.34
N LYS A 34 -6.70 -7.91 18.98
CA LYS A 34 -6.62 -9.16 19.75
C LYS A 34 -7.54 -9.17 20.96
N THR A 35 -7.65 -8.03 21.65
CA THR A 35 -8.38 -7.90 22.91
C THR A 35 -9.70 -7.16 22.77
N ALA A 36 -9.87 -6.40 21.68
CA ALA A 36 -11.08 -5.59 21.45
C ALA A 36 -12.35 -6.45 21.31
N ALA A 37 -13.46 -5.90 21.80
CA ALA A 37 -14.79 -6.49 21.71
C ALA A 37 -15.86 -5.41 21.51
N GLY A 38 -17.05 -5.81 21.02
CA GLY A 38 -18.18 -4.91 20.83
C GLY A 38 -17.83 -3.68 19.99
N ALA A 39 -18.21 -2.50 20.46
CA ALA A 39 -17.98 -1.22 19.77
C ALA A 39 -16.48 -0.90 19.55
N GLU A 40 -15.60 -1.33 20.46
CA GLU A 40 -14.16 -1.08 20.32
C GLU A 40 -13.57 -1.84 19.13
N LEU A 41 -14.02 -3.08 18.93
CA LEU A 41 -13.60 -3.91 17.80
C LEU A 41 -13.96 -3.24 16.47
N GLU A 42 -15.20 -2.76 16.37
CA GLU A 42 -15.70 -2.09 15.18
C GLU A 42 -14.93 -0.80 14.87
N ALA A 43 -14.63 0.01 15.89
CA ALA A 43 -13.84 1.23 15.73
C ALA A 43 -12.43 0.95 15.18
N TYR A 44 -11.75 -0.10 15.67
CA TYR A 44 -10.45 -0.49 15.13
C TYR A 44 -10.54 -1.05 13.72
N MET A 45 -11.59 -1.83 13.41
CA MET A 45 -11.82 -2.36 12.06
C MET A 45 -12.14 -1.25 11.06
N ASP A 46 -12.90 -0.22 11.45
CA ASP A 46 -13.17 0.96 10.62
C ASP A 46 -11.91 1.79 10.40
N THR A 47 -11.11 1.99 11.44
CA THR A 47 -9.80 2.66 11.33
C THR A 47 -8.88 1.91 10.37
N PHE A 48 -8.80 0.58 10.48
CA PHE A 48 -8.02 -0.25 9.56
C PHE A 48 -8.48 -0.07 8.11
N ARG A 49 -9.79 -0.12 7.87
CA ARG A 49 -10.39 0.07 6.53
C ARG A 49 -10.13 1.47 5.98
N SER A 50 -10.17 2.50 6.83
CA SER A 50 -9.87 3.88 6.47
C SER A 50 -8.41 4.04 6.04
N VAL A 51 -7.47 3.45 6.78
CA VAL A 51 -6.05 3.43 6.42
C VAL A 51 -5.83 2.75 5.07
N VAL A 52 -6.39 1.56 4.88
CA VAL A 52 -6.30 0.83 3.59
C VAL A 52 -6.91 1.63 2.44
N ARG A 53 -8.04 2.30 2.68
CA ARG A 53 -8.73 3.13 1.68
C ARG A 53 -7.90 4.35 1.29
N LEU A 54 -7.35 5.07 2.28
CA LEU A 54 -6.46 6.20 2.06
C LEU A 54 -5.26 5.78 1.21
N SER A 55 -4.58 4.71 1.61
CA SER A 55 -3.44 4.17 0.86
C SER A 55 -3.79 3.81 -0.58
N LYS A 56 -4.96 3.19 -0.81
CA LYS A 56 -5.44 2.88 -2.16
C LYS A 56 -5.65 4.13 -3.01
N HIS A 57 -6.29 5.17 -2.47
CA HIS A 57 -6.52 6.42 -3.22
C HIS A 57 -5.21 7.15 -3.51
N SER A 58 -4.30 7.21 -2.55
CA SER A 58 -2.94 7.73 -2.77
C SER A 58 -2.18 6.89 -3.80
N GLY A 59 -2.36 5.57 -3.81
CA GLY A 59 -1.85 4.69 -4.85
C GLY A 59 -2.36 5.03 -6.25
N HIS A 60 -3.64 5.39 -6.41
CA HIS A 60 -4.15 5.85 -7.71
C HIS A 60 -3.51 7.17 -8.16
N VAL A 61 -3.29 8.10 -7.24
CA VAL A 61 -2.58 9.36 -7.53
C VAL A 61 -1.13 9.08 -7.92
N LEU A 62 -0.46 8.14 -7.25
CA LEU A 62 0.89 7.70 -7.57
C LEU A 62 0.99 7.14 -8.99
N VAL A 63 0.05 6.28 -9.38
CA VAL A 63 0.00 5.72 -10.73
C VAL A 63 -0.26 6.82 -11.75
N GLY A 64 -1.29 7.63 -11.56
CA GLY A 64 -1.65 8.69 -12.51
C GLY A 64 -0.52 9.69 -12.72
N SER A 65 0.10 10.16 -11.64
CA SER A 65 1.27 11.04 -11.71
C SER A 65 2.48 10.35 -12.35
N GLY A 66 2.69 9.05 -12.11
CA GLY A 66 3.75 8.28 -12.76
C GLY A 66 3.58 8.19 -14.27
N VAL A 67 2.36 7.94 -14.75
CA VAL A 67 2.03 7.95 -16.19
C VAL A 67 2.36 9.31 -16.81
N ILE A 68 1.96 10.40 -16.16
CA ILE A 68 2.27 11.77 -16.62
C ILE A 68 3.78 12.00 -16.68
N LEU A 69 4.54 11.56 -15.67
CA LEU A 69 5.99 11.71 -15.61
C LEU A 69 6.73 10.92 -16.69
N ILE A 70 6.22 9.74 -17.08
CA ILE A 70 6.78 8.97 -18.20
C ILE A 70 6.45 9.68 -19.52
N ALA A 71 5.20 10.10 -19.71
CA ALA A 71 4.76 10.75 -20.95
C ALA A 71 5.45 12.11 -21.21
N ALA A 72 5.72 12.89 -20.17
CA ALA A 72 6.35 14.21 -20.27
C ALA A 72 7.85 14.21 -19.92
N GLY A 73 8.40 13.05 -19.52
CA GLY A 73 9.78 12.92 -19.06
C GLY A 73 10.70 12.22 -20.06
N PRO A 74 11.96 12.02 -19.68
CA PRO A 74 12.97 11.39 -20.54
C PRO A 74 12.88 9.85 -20.55
N TRP A 75 12.02 9.25 -19.74
CA TRP A 75 11.95 7.79 -19.55
C TRP A 75 10.91 7.17 -20.47
N THR A 76 11.20 5.98 -20.99
CA THR A 76 10.29 5.24 -21.85
C THR A 76 9.61 4.10 -21.10
N TRP A 77 8.47 3.61 -21.62
CA TRP A 77 7.73 2.48 -21.06
C TRP A 77 8.53 1.17 -21.01
N GLY A 78 9.55 1.01 -21.85
CA GLY A 78 10.43 -0.17 -21.89
C GLY A 78 11.60 -0.12 -20.90
N THR A 79 11.75 0.99 -20.16
CA THR A 79 12.84 1.14 -19.18
C THR A 79 12.68 0.11 -18.07
N SER A 80 13.76 -0.58 -17.70
CA SER A 80 13.72 -1.72 -16.78
C SER A 80 13.03 -1.46 -15.46
N TRP A 81 13.40 -0.37 -14.78
CA TRP A 81 12.80 -0.03 -13.50
C TRP A 81 11.32 0.38 -13.64
N VAL A 82 10.90 0.95 -14.78
CA VAL A 82 9.50 1.29 -15.07
C VAL A 82 8.67 0.02 -15.18
N VAL A 83 9.12 -0.93 -16.01
CA VAL A 83 8.43 -2.22 -16.22
C VAL A 83 8.33 -2.99 -14.89
N MET A 84 9.42 -3.08 -14.13
CA MET A 84 9.42 -3.76 -12.83
C MET A 84 8.47 -3.10 -11.82
N THR A 85 8.43 -1.76 -11.80
CA THR A 85 7.50 -1.01 -10.94
C THR A 85 6.06 -1.32 -11.30
N LEU A 86 5.71 -1.37 -12.60
CA LEU A 86 4.36 -1.70 -13.06
C LEU A 86 3.96 -3.13 -12.69
N ILE A 87 4.87 -4.11 -12.85
CA ILE A 87 4.61 -5.50 -12.42
C ILE A 87 4.31 -5.56 -10.93
N ILE A 88 5.16 -4.96 -10.09
CA ILE A 88 4.97 -4.93 -8.64
C ILE A 88 3.68 -4.20 -8.26
N LEU A 89 3.36 -3.09 -8.95
CA LEU A 89 2.11 -2.36 -8.78
C LEU A 89 0.90 -3.27 -9.01
N PHE A 90 0.83 -4.00 -10.13
CA PHE A 90 -0.29 -4.91 -10.41
C PHE A 90 -0.42 -6.01 -9.36
N LEU A 91 0.71 -6.60 -8.94
CA LEU A 91 0.74 -7.58 -7.85
C LEU A 91 0.21 -6.97 -6.54
N SER A 92 0.59 -5.73 -6.24
CA SER A 92 0.15 -5.02 -5.03
C SER A 92 -1.35 -4.72 -5.03
N LEU A 93 -1.93 -4.33 -6.18
CA LEU A 93 -3.37 -4.05 -6.30
C LEU A 93 -4.19 -5.32 -6.06
N PHE A 94 -3.76 -6.43 -6.66
CA PHE A 94 -4.39 -7.73 -6.46
C PHE A 94 -4.31 -8.18 -5.00
N PHE A 95 -3.12 -8.03 -4.38
CA PHE A 95 -2.90 -8.40 -2.99
C PHE A 95 -3.75 -7.56 -2.04
N LEU A 96 -3.82 -6.24 -2.23
CA LEU A 96 -4.56 -5.33 -1.34
C LEU A 96 -6.05 -5.69 -1.25
N ALA A 97 -6.70 -5.94 -2.40
CA ALA A 97 -8.12 -6.26 -2.44
C ALA A 97 -8.44 -7.62 -1.81
N ARG A 98 -7.58 -8.63 -2.02
CA ARG A 98 -7.85 -10.02 -1.64
C ARG A 98 -7.29 -10.43 -0.27
N ALA A 99 -6.21 -9.82 0.20
CA ALA A 99 -5.49 -10.30 1.38
C ALA A 99 -6.05 -9.77 2.71
N PHE A 100 -6.59 -8.55 2.74
CA PHE A 100 -7.03 -7.90 3.98
C PHE A 100 -8.50 -8.18 4.33
N THR A 101 -9.41 -8.08 3.36
CA THR A 101 -10.86 -8.27 3.54
C THR A 101 -11.24 -9.58 4.26
N PRO A 102 -10.81 -10.77 3.79
CA PRO A 102 -11.17 -12.03 4.45
C PRO A 102 -10.57 -12.14 5.85
N LYS A 103 -9.40 -11.55 6.09
CA LYS A 103 -8.73 -11.61 7.40
C LYS A 103 -9.39 -10.72 8.44
N LEU A 104 -9.92 -9.57 8.03
CA LEU A 104 -10.71 -8.70 8.90
C LEU A 104 -12.05 -9.35 9.28
N ARG A 105 -12.69 -10.07 8.36
CA ARG A 105 -13.98 -10.73 8.63
C ARG A 105 -13.89 -11.77 9.75
N LYS A 106 -12.76 -12.50 9.84
CA LYS A 106 -12.52 -13.50 10.89
C LYS A 106 -12.65 -12.94 12.31
N PHE A 107 -12.38 -11.66 12.54
CA PHE A 107 -12.53 -11.06 13.87
C PHE A 107 -13.98 -10.95 14.35
N ARG A 108 -14.95 -11.05 13.44
CA ARG A 108 -16.39 -11.06 13.75
C ARG A 108 -16.98 -12.47 13.87
N GLU A 109 -16.24 -13.51 13.48
CA GLU A 109 -16.71 -14.89 13.52
C GLU A 109 -16.58 -15.44 14.96
N GLU A 110 -17.70 -15.86 15.56
CA GLU A 110 -17.73 -16.46 16.89
C GLU A 110 -16.83 -17.71 16.96
N GLY A 111 -16.11 -17.88 18.07
CA GLY A 111 -15.16 -18.99 18.25
C GLY A 111 -13.81 -18.81 17.53
N THR A 112 -13.57 -17.69 16.86
CA THR A 112 -12.26 -17.42 16.23
C THR A 112 -11.18 -17.15 17.27
N ASP A 113 -10.05 -17.84 17.11
CA ASP A 113 -8.80 -17.50 17.76
C ASP A 113 -8.28 -16.14 17.23
N LYS A 114 -8.54 -15.09 18.03
CA LYS A 114 -8.13 -13.71 17.72
C LYS A 114 -6.62 -13.55 17.66
N GLU A 115 -5.84 -14.35 18.39
CA GLU A 115 -4.39 -14.28 18.34
C GLU A 115 -3.88 -14.78 16.99
N LYS A 116 -4.38 -15.93 16.54
CA LYS A 116 -4.07 -16.50 15.23
C LYS A 116 -4.53 -15.59 14.09
N ALA A 117 -5.74 -15.02 14.20
CA ALA A 117 -6.24 -14.05 13.21
C ALA A 117 -5.36 -12.80 13.13
N ALA A 118 -4.95 -12.24 14.28
CA ALA A 118 -4.05 -11.10 14.34
C ALA A 118 -2.65 -11.40 13.81
N ALA A 119 -2.09 -12.58 14.10
CA ALA A 119 -0.80 -13.00 13.56
C ALA A 119 -0.84 -13.11 12.02
N GLN A 120 -1.93 -13.69 11.48
CA GLN A 120 -2.14 -13.77 10.03
C GLN A 120 -2.30 -12.39 9.38
N LEU A 121 -3.00 -11.47 10.05
CA LEU A 121 -3.18 -10.10 9.56
C LEU A 121 -1.87 -9.32 9.62
N ASN A 122 -1.11 -9.43 10.71
CA ASN A 122 0.19 -8.80 10.89
C ASN A 122 1.19 -9.25 9.81
N ARG A 123 1.26 -10.56 9.54
CA ARG A 123 2.09 -11.11 8.46
C ARG A 123 1.70 -10.52 7.09
N THR A 124 0.41 -10.32 6.84
CA THR A 124 -0.06 -9.71 5.59
C THR A 124 0.30 -8.23 5.49
N VAL A 125 0.21 -7.47 6.59
CA VAL A 125 0.68 -6.08 6.64
C VAL A 125 2.18 -6.03 6.30
N TRP A 126 2.99 -6.89 6.90
CA TRP A 126 4.43 -6.96 6.61
C TRP A 126 4.75 -7.32 5.16
N ILE A 127 4.12 -8.36 4.62
CA ILE A 127 4.31 -8.74 3.20
C ILE A 127 3.98 -7.56 2.29
N TYR A 128 2.90 -6.84 2.60
CA TYR A 128 2.49 -5.70 1.80
C TYR A 128 3.47 -4.53 1.89
N ILE A 129 3.95 -4.20 3.10
CA ILE A 129 4.99 -3.17 3.28
C ILE A 129 6.26 -3.55 2.51
N ILE A 130 6.70 -4.81 2.56
CA ILE A 130 7.89 -5.26 1.82
C ILE A 130 7.67 -5.11 0.31
N LEU A 131 6.50 -5.51 -0.19
CA LEU A 131 6.13 -5.36 -1.60
C LEU A 131 6.16 -3.89 -2.06
N LEU A 132 5.57 -2.99 -1.25
CA LEU A 132 5.57 -1.56 -1.54
C LEU A 132 6.95 -0.92 -1.42
N SER A 133 7.76 -1.36 -0.45
CA SER A 133 9.15 -0.93 -0.30
C SER A 133 10.01 -1.37 -1.49
N ALA A 134 9.80 -2.57 -2.02
CA ALA A 134 10.45 -3.02 -3.25
C ALA A 134 10.04 -2.14 -4.44
N MET A 135 8.75 -1.79 -4.56
CA MET A 135 8.26 -0.85 -5.58
C MET A 135 8.96 0.51 -5.45
N LEU A 136 9.01 1.07 -4.24
CA LEU A 136 9.68 2.34 -3.95
C LEU A 136 11.17 2.27 -4.30
N TRP A 137 11.84 1.17 -3.99
CA TRP A 137 13.24 0.96 -4.33
C TRP A 137 13.49 1.03 -5.84
N PHE A 138 12.65 0.40 -6.67
CA PHE A 138 12.76 0.53 -8.13
C PHE A 138 12.56 1.97 -8.60
N MET A 139 11.62 2.71 -8.00
CA MET A 139 11.38 4.12 -8.34
C MET A 139 12.56 5.04 -7.97
N VAL A 140 13.25 4.74 -6.86
CA VAL A 140 14.36 5.56 -6.34
C VAL A 140 15.69 5.22 -6.98
N VAL A 141 16.05 3.93 -6.99
CA VAL A 141 17.37 3.45 -7.43
C VAL A 141 17.43 3.34 -8.96
N LYS A 142 16.30 3.10 -9.61
CA LYS A 142 16.19 3.02 -11.08
C LYS A 142 17.22 2.09 -11.74
N PRO A 143 17.34 0.82 -11.28
CA PRO A 143 18.35 -0.09 -11.79
C PRO A 143 18.15 -0.38 -13.28
N GLY A 144 19.22 -0.26 -14.07
CA GLY A 144 19.28 -0.73 -15.46
C GLY A 144 19.54 -2.23 -15.50
N LEU A 145 18.51 -3.03 -15.80
CA LEU A 145 18.60 -4.50 -15.88
C LEU A 145 18.77 -5.00 -17.32
N TRP A 146 18.39 -4.17 -18.29
CA TRP A 146 18.57 -4.36 -19.73
C TRP A 146 18.63 -2.98 -20.40
#